data_AF-A0A661AUP2-F1
#
_entry.id   AF-A0A661AUP2-F1
#
_cell.length_a   1.000
_cell.length_b   1.000
_cell.length_c   1.000
_cell.angle_alpha   90.00
_cell.angle_beta   90.00
_cell.angle_gamma   90.00
#
_symmetry.space_group_name_H-M   'P 1'
#
loop_
_entity.id
_entity.type
_entity.pdbx_description
1 polymer ?
#
loop_
_entity_poly.entity_id
_entity_poly.type
_entity_poly.pdbx_seq_one_letter_code
_entity_poly.pdbx_strand_id
1 'polypeptide(L)'
;MEYLVIEEDLNRKRKEVAEETKALIEEKKRMENEKKKLEEEFSTLDEKIMLKKDERKRASSRLDPKLLATYERLIVSRGGLAVVVIEEAMCGGCFATRPPQYFQEIRKGERIYTCEYCGRILIYKDFVV
;
A
#
# COMPACT_ATOMS: atom_id res chain seq x y z
N MET A 1 69.60 8.07 2.92
CA MET A 1 68.81 7.64 1.74
C MET A 1 67.55 6.90 2.19
N GLU A 2 67.68 5.86 3.03
CA GLU A 2 66.56 5.07 3.58
C GLU A 2 65.54 5.88 4.42
N TYR A 3 66.01 6.81 5.26
CA TYR A 3 65.14 7.70 6.06
C TYR A 3 64.22 8.59 5.21
N LEU A 4 64.72 9.09 4.07
CA LEU A 4 63.95 9.98 3.19
C LEU A 4 62.78 9.22 2.51
N VAL A 5 63.03 7.96 2.13
CA VAL A 5 62.02 7.07 1.53
C VAL A 5 60.91 6.75 2.53
N ILE A 6 61.27 6.49 3.79
CA ILE A 6 60.30 6.25 4.87
C ILE A 6 59.44 7.49 5.15
N GLU A 7 60.03 8.69 5.10
CA GLU A 7 59.32 9.96 5.31
C GLU A 7 58.34 10.27 4.17
N GLU A 8 58.74 10.02 2.91
CA GLU A 8 57.85 10.14 1.74
C GLU A 8 56.67 9.16 1.81
N ASP A 9 56.93 7.89 2.18
CA ASP A 9 55.89 6.87 2.35
C ASP A 9 54.91 7.22 3.48
N LEU A 10 55.39 7.73 4.62
CA LEU A 10 54.56 8.22 5.71
C LEU A 10 53.68 9.39 5.28
N ASN A 11 54.21 10.33 4.52
CA ASN A 11 53.45 11.47 4.01
C ASN A 11 52.39 11.04 2.99
N ARG A 12 52.70 10.08 2.12
CA ARG A 12 51.73 9.48 1.19
C ARG A 12 50.57 8.82 1.95
N LYS A 13 50.87 7.93 2.90
CA LYS A 13 49.83 7.25 3.70
C LYS A 13 48.99 8.23 4.52
N ARG A 14 49.59 9.28 5.08
CA ARG A 14 48.85 10.35 5.79
C ARG A 14 47.86 11.06 4.88
N LYS A 15 48.26 11.32 3.63
CA LYS A 15 47.38 11.94 2.63
C LYS A 15 46.23 11.02 2.24
N GLU A 16 46.50 9.74 1.99
CA GLU A 16 45.49 8.72 1.69
C GLU A 16 44.46 8.60 2.83
N VAL A 17 44.92 8.47 4.08
CA VAL A 17 44.04 8.42 5.26
C VAL A 17 43.22 9.70 5.39
N ALA A 18 43.79 10.88 5.11
CA ALA A 18 43.07 12.14 5.17
C ALA A 18 41.97 12.24 4.08
N GLU A 19 42.24 11.74 2.88
CA GLU A 19 41.27 11.69 1.77
C GLU A 19 40.15 10.69 2.07
N GLU A 20 40.47 9.49 2.53
CA GLU A 20 39.48 8.48 2.95
C GLU A 20 38.62 8.97 4.13
N THR A 21 39.22 9.64 5.11
CA THR A 21 38.48 10.21 6.26
C THR A 21 37.50 11.27 5.79
N LYS A 22 37.89 12.14 4.85
CA LYS A 22 36.98 13.14 4.26
C LYS A 22 35.83 12.48 3.52
N ALA A 23 36.11 11.49 2.67
CA ALA A 23 35.10 10.74 1.96
C ALA A 23 34.11 10.05 2.92
N LEU A 24 34.61 9.45 4.00
CA LEU A 24 33.77 8.82 5.02
C LEU A 24 32.87 9.82 5.77
N ILE A 25 33.37 11.02 6.06
CA ILE A 25 32.57 12.08 6.70
C ILE A 25 31.46 12.55 5.77
N GLU A 26 31.75 12.76 4.48
CA GLU A 26 30.76 13.14 3.48
C GLU A 26 29.69 12.06 3.28
N GLU A 27 30.11 10.80 3.21
CA GLU A 27 29.23 9.63 3.14
C GLU A 27 28.29 9.57 4.35
N LYS A 28 28.85 9.69 5.56
CA LYS A 28 28.07 9.67 6.81
C LYS A 28 27.05 10.80 6.84
N LYS A 29 27.44 12.01 6.42
CA LYS A 29 26.53 13.16 6.33
C LYS A 29 25.41 12.90 5.32
N ARG A 30 25.70 12.25 4.19
CA ARG A 30 24.68 11.87 3.20
C ARG A 30 23.70 10.87 3.80
N MET A 31 24.19 9.81 4.44
CA MET A 31 23.36 8.80 5.09
C MET A 31 22.49 9.38 6.21
N GLU A 32 23.03 10.30 7.02
CA GLU A 32 22.26 10.97 8.08
C GLU A 32 21.12 11.83 7.50
N ASN A 33 21.37 12.54 6.39
CA ASN A 33 20.34 13.31 5.72
C ASN A 33 19.26 12.42 5.09
N GLU A 34 19.65 11.32 4.46
CA GLU A 34 18.71 10.36 3.88
C GLU A 34 17.85 9.69 4.96
N LYS A 35 18.48 9.28 6.08
CA LYS A 35 17.77 8.75 7.23
C LYS A 35 16.72 9.73 7.76
N LYS A 36 17.07 11.01 7.93
CA LYS A 36 16.11 12.04 8.38
C LYS A 36 14.93 12.19 7.42
N LYS A 37 15.18 12.20 6.10
CA LYS A 37 14.10 12.25 5.10
C LYS A 37 13.17 11.05 5.21
N LEU A 38 13.73 9.84 5.35
CA LEU A 38 12.93 8.64 5.54
C LEU A 38 12.11 8.69 6.84
N GLU A 39 12.70 9.16 7.94
CA GLU A 39 11.99 9.32 9.22
C GLU A 39 10.81 10.30 9.10
N GLU A 40 10.99 11.43 8.40
CA GLU A 40 9.91 12.37 8.09
C GLU A 40 8.83 11.71 7.22
N GLU A 41 9.21 10.99 6.16
CA GLU A 41 8.26 10.28 5.30
C GLU A 41 7.45 9.23 6.09
N PHE A 42 8.10 8.42 6.94
CA PHE A 42 7.42 7.45 7.80
C PHE A 42 6.41 8.13 8.73
N SER A 43 6.78 9.25 9.36
CA SER A 43 5.85 10.00 10.22
C SER A 43 4.61 10.46 9.45
N THR A 44 4.79 11.00 8.23
CA THR A 44 3.64 11.41 7.41
C THR A 44 2.77 10.25 6.95
N LEU A 45 3.36 9.07 6.72
CA LEU A 45 2.62 7.86 6.36
C LEU A 45 1.81 7.34 7.54
N ASP A 46 2.38 7.35 8.75
CA ASP A 46 1.68 6.92 9.96
C ASP A 46 0.45 7.80 10.24
N GLU A 47 0.58 9.12 10.08
CA GLU A 47 -0.55 10.04 10.17
C GLU A 47 -1.65 9.71 9.16
N LYS A 48 -1.28 9.49 7.88
CA LYS A 48 -2.23 9.11 6.83
C LYS A 48 -2.92 7.77 7.15
N ILE A 49 -2.19 6.78 7.66
CA ILE A 49 -2.74 5.50 8.07
C ILE A 49 -3.74 5.68 9.21
N MET A 50 -3.41 6.50 10.21
CA MET A 50 -4.33 6.79 11.32
C MET A 50 -5.61 7.46 10.82
N LEU A 51 -5.51 8.47 9.95
CA LEU A 51 -6.66 9.14 9.34
C LEU A 51 -7.54 8.15 8.56
N LYS A 52 -6.93 7.28 7.73
CA LYS A 52 -7.67 6.27 6.96
C LYS A 52 -8.33 5.21 7.85
N LYS A 53 -7.71 4.83 8.97
CA LYS A 53 -8.32 3.93 9.95
C LYS A 53 -9.55 4.58 10.61
N ASP A 54 -9.48 5.86 10.95
CA ASP A 54 -10.61 6.57 11.54
C ASP A 54 -11.75 6.78 10.54
N GLU A 55 -11.45 7.16 9.29
CA GLU A 55 -12.42 7.19 8.19
C GLU A 55 -13.13 5.84 8.03
N ARG A 56 -12.39 4.74 7.99
CA ARG A 56 -12.95 3.38 7.93
C ARG A 56 -13.86 3.09 9.12
N LYS A 57 -13.44 3.45 10.34
CA LYS A 57 -14.24 3.23 11.56
C LYS A 57 -15.56 4.00 11.52
N ARG A 58 -15.52 5.28 11.12
CA ARG A 58 -16.71 6.12 10.96
C ARG A 58 -17.65 5.58 9.89
N ALA A 59 -17.12 5.17 8.74
CA ALA A 59 -17.93 4.59 7.66
C ALA A 59 -18.56 3.24 8.08
N SER A 60 -17.78 2.33 8.66
CA SER A 60 -18.26 1.01 9.09
C SER A 60 -19.27 1.06 10.24
N SER A 61 -19.21 2.06 11.12
CA SER A 61 -20.19 2.23 12.20
C SER A 61 -21.62 2.47 11.73
N ARG A 62 -21.80 2.88 10.47
CA ARG A 62 -23.10 3.13 9.83
C ARG A 62 -23.64 1.92 9.07
N LEU A 63 -22.86 0.85 8.97
CA LEU A 63 -23.23 -0.35 8.23
C LEU A 63 -23.93 -1.36 9.13
N ASP A 64 -24.82 -2.16 8.53
CA ASP A 64 -25.36 -3.34 9.19
C ASP A 64 -24.23 -4.29 9.62
N PRO A 65 -24.20 -4.80 10.87
CA PRO A 65 -23.13 -5.65 11.36
C PRO A 65 -22.94 -6.96 10.57
N LYS A 66 -24.02 -7.55 10.02
CA LYS A 66 -23.92 -8.78 9.21
C LYS A 66 -23.29 -8.49 7.85
N LEU A 67 -23.64 -7.35 7.26
CA LEU A 67 -23.03 -6.88 6.01
C LEU A 67 -21.54 -6.60 6.22
N LEU A 68 -21.18 -5.90 7.29
CA LEU A 68 -19.79 -5.60 7.63
C LEU A 68 -18.97 -6.89 7.83
N ALA A 69 -19.49 -7.86 8.59
CA ALA A 69 -18.81 -9.15 8.79
C ALA A 69 -18.62 -9.92 7.47
N THR A 70 -19.55 -9.80 6.52
CA THR A 70 -19.41 -10.40 5.19
C THR A 70 -18.35 -9.71 4.37
N TYR A 71 -18.33 -8.37 4.36
CA TYR A 71 -17.29 -7.59 3.72
C TYR A 71 -15.90 -7.91 4.28
N GLU A 72 -15.73 -7.96 5.60
CA GLU A 72 -14.46 -8.24 6.26
C GLU A 72 -13.94 -9.66 5.95
N ARG A 73 -14.82 -10.65 5.86
CA ARG A 73 -14.42 -12.00 5.43
C ARG A 73 -13.93 -12.02 3.98
N LEU A 74 -14.62 -11.27 3.10
CA LEU A 74 -14.29 -11.21 1.68
C LEU A 74 -13.01 -10.41 1.42
N ILE A 75 -12.76 -9.31 2.13
CA ILE A 75 -11.57 -8.48 1.92
C ILE A 75 -10.29 -9.28 2.22
N VAL A 76 -10.32 -10.12 3.25
CA VAL A 76 -9.21 -11.01 3.62
C VAL A 76 -9.06 -12.17 2.64
N SER A 77 -10.16 -12.87 2.33
CA SER A 77 -10.11 -14.07 1.48
C SER A 77 -9.93 -13.79 -0.01
N ARG A 78 -10.17 -12.56 -0.47
CA ARG A 78 -10.14 -12.18 -1.90
C ARG A 78 -9.12 -11.09 -2.21
N GLY A 79 -8.06 -11.00 -1.41
CA GLY A 79 -6.87 -10.18 -1.70
C GLY A 79 -7.17 -8.68 -1.76
N GLY A 80 -8.03 -8.18 -0.87
CA GLY A 80 -8.37 -6.76 -0.82
C GLY A 80 -9.52 -6.33 -1.73
N LEU A 81 -10.18 -7.25 -2.44
CA LEU A 81 -11.28 -6.93 -3.35
C LEU A 81 -12.57 -7.67 -2.98
N ALA A 82 -13.36 -7.07 -2.08
CA ALA A 82 -14.62 -7.64 -1.58
C ALA A 82 -15.85 -7.24 -2.39
N VAL A 83 -15.86 -6.02 -2.93
CA VAL A 83 -16.96 -5.43 -3.70
C VAL A 83 -16.48 -5.19 -5.13
N VAL A 84 -17.26 -5.61 -6.12
CA VAL A 84 -16.93 -5.42 -7.53
C VAL A 84 -18.16 -5.01 -8.33
N VAL A 85 -17.91 -4.30 -9.42
CA VAL A 85 -18.97 -3.96 -10.38
C VAL A 85 -19.35 -5.21 -11.18
N ILE A 86 -20.64 -5.36 -11.46
CA ILE A 86 -21.13 -6.27 -12.49
C ILE A 86 -21.38 -5.48 -13.78
N GLU A 87 -20.78 -5.92 -14.88
CA GLU A 87 -20.92 -5.31 -16.21
C GLU A 87 -21.20 -6.41 -17.23
N GLU A 88 -22.16 -6.18 -18.14
CA GLU A 88 -22.58 -7.18 -19.13
C GLU A 88 -22.92 -8.55 -18.52
N ALA A 89 -23.55 -8.53 -17.34
CA ALA A 89 -23.83 -9.71 -16.52
C ALA A 89 -22.59 -10.50 -16.06
N MET A 90 -21.36 -9.98 -16.20
CA MET A 90 -20.13 -10.61 -15.72
C MET A 90 -19.64 -10.00 -14.41
N CYS A 91 -19.28 -10.86 -13.46
CA CYS A 91 -18.68 -10.42 -12.20
C CYS A 91 -17.29 -9.80 -12.47
N GLY A 92 -17.07 -8.54 -12.09
CA GLY A 92 -15.77 -7.87 -12.26
C GLY A 92 -14.60 -8.43 -11.43
N GLY A 93 -14.82 -9.48 -10.63
CA GLY A 93 -13.77 -10.13 -9.83
C GLY A 93 -13.40 -11.55 -10.26
N CYS A 94 -14.31 -12.32 -10.84
CA CYS A 94 -14.02 -13.68 -11.34
C CYS A 94 -14.45 -13.90 -12.79
N PHE A 95 -15.04 -12.89 -13.42
CA PHE A 95 -15.48 -12.89 -14.82
C PHE A 95 -16.54 -13.94 -15.16
N ALA A 96 -17.13 -14.60 -14.16
CA ALA A 96 -18.21 -15.55 -14.36
C ALA A 96 -19.53 -14.82 -14.65
N THR A 97 -20.20 -15.22 -15.72
CA THR A 97 -21.49 -14.67 -16.16
C THR A 97 -22.61 -15.03 -15.18
N ARG A 98 -23.49 -14.07 -14.90
CA ARG A 98 -24.71 -14.21 -14.10
C ARG A 98 -25.91 -14.38 -15.03
N PRO A 99 -26.97 -15.09 -14.61
CA PRO A 99 -28.23 -15.12 -15.35
C PRO A 99 -28.76 -13.69 -15.62
N PRO A 100 -29.39 -13.42 -16.78
CA PRO A 100 -29.93 -12.10 -17.10
C PRO A 100 -30.89 -11.55 -16.05
N GLN A 101 -31.73 -12.42 -15.47
CA GLN A 101 -32.64 -12.05 -14.37
C GLN A 101 -31.87 -11.55 -13.14
N TYR A 102 -30.82 -12.26 -12.73
CA TYR A 102 -29.97 -11.88 -11.60
C TYR A 102 -29.25 -10.54 -11.87
N PHE A 103 -28.81 -10.30 -13.11
CA PHE A 103 -28.23 -9.02 -13.50
C PHE A 103 -29.26 -7.87 -13.42
N GLN A 104 -30.50 -8.08 -13.87
CA GLN A 104 -31.57 -7.08 -13.72
C GLN A 104 -31.88 -6.80 -12.24
N GLU A 105 -31.89 -7.84 -11.40
CA GLU A 105 -32.07 -7.70 -9.95
C GLU A 105 -30.96 -6.87 -9.29
N ILE A 106 -29.69 -7.11 -9.65
CA ILE A 106 -28.55 -6.31 -9.18
C ILE A 106 -28.69 -4.85 -9.64
N ARG A 107 -29.11 -4.64 -10.90
CA ARG A 107 -29.33 -3.31 -11.47
C ARG A 107 -30.40 -2.51 -10.73
N LYS A 108 -31.46 -3.17 -10.22
CA LYS A 108 -32.48 -2.51 -9.40
C LYS A 108 -31.96 -2.07 -8.02
N GLY A 109 -30.98 -2.78 -7.46
CA GLY A 109 -30.34 -2.40 -6.20
C GLY A 109 -31.22 -2.52 -4.95
N GLU A 110 -32.31 -3.30 -5.00
CA GLU A 110 -33.25 -3.45 -3.87
C GLU A 110 -32.63 -4.17 -2.64
N ARG A 111 -31.54 -4.91 -2.84
CA ARG A 111 -30.78 -5.59 -1.79
C ARG A 111 -29.33 -5.79 -2.22
N ILE A 112 -28.50 -6.26 -1.29
CA ILE A 112 -27.11 -6.66 -1.57
C ILE A 112 -27.10 -8.04 -2.24
N TYR A 113 -26.39 -8.13 -3.37
CA TYR A 113 -26.18 -9.36 -4.12
C TYR A 113 -24.72 -9.79 -4.04
N THR A 114 -24.48 -11.10 -4.18
CA THR A 114 -23.13 -11.69 -4.12
C THR A 114 -22.94 -12.66 -5.28
N CYS A 115 -21.75 -12.68 -5.87
CA CYS A 115 -21.42 -13.64 -6.92
C CYS A 115 -21.51 -15.07 -6.38
N GLU A 116 -22.28 -15.94 -7.03
CA GLU A 116 -22.46 -17.34 -6.61
C GLU A 116 -21.19 -18.19 -6.78
N TYR A 117 -20.17 -17.67 -7.48
CA TYR A 117 -18.95 -18.40 -7.82
C TYR A 117 -17.78 -17.95 -6.94
N CYS A 118 -17.62 -16.65 -6.70
CA CYS A 118 -16.52 -16.13 -5.88
C CYS A 118 -16.95 -15.47 -4.56
N GLY A 119 -18.25 -15.33 -4.32
CA GLY A 119 -18.81 -14.74 -3.10
C GLY A 119 -18.68 -13.22 -2.98
N ARG A 120 -17.99 -12.53 -3.90
CA ARG A 120 -17.84 -11.07 -3.86
C ARG A 120 -19.18 -10.36 -3.95
N ILE A 121 -19.30 -9.23 -3.25
CA ILE A 121 -20.47 -8.37 -3.32
C ILE A 121 -20.51 -7.72 -4.72
N LEU A 122 -21.67 -7.77 -5.36
CA LEU A 122 -21.90 -7.23 -6.69
C LEU A 122 -22.69 -5.93 -6.60
N ILE A 123 -22.19 -4.89 -7.26
CA ILE A 123 -22.87 -3.61 -7.41
C ILE A 123 -23.01 -3.26 -8.89
N TYR A 124 -24.08 -2.57 -9.25
CA TYR A 124 -24.23 -2.03 -10.60
C TYR A 124 -23.46 -0.70 -10.71
N LYS A 125 -22.96 -0.40 -11.92
CA LYS A 125 -22.10 0.77 -12.17
C LYS A 125 -22.74 2.10 -11.77
N ASP A 126 -24.07 2.22 -11.87
CA ASP A 126 -24.79 3.45 -11.50
C ASP A 126 -24.75 3.75 -9.99
N PHE A 127 -24.33 2.78 -9.17
CA PHE A 127 -24.14 2.94 -7.73
C PHE A 127 -22.69 3.24 -7.32
N VAL A 128 -21.76 3.32 -8.28
CA VAL A 128 -20.37 3.72 -8.03
C VAL A 128 -20.29 5.24 -8.19
N VAL A 129 -19.96 5.93 -7.09
CA VAL A 129 -19.68 7.38 -7.06
C VAL A 129 -18.25 7.65 -7.47
#